data_AF-A0A9D6SJV7-F1
#
_entry.id   AF-A0A9D6SJV7-F1
#
_cell.length_a   1.000
_cell.length_b   1.000
_cell.length_c   1.000
_cell.angle_alpha   90.00
_cell.angle_beta   90.00
_cell.angle_gamma   90.00
#
_symmetry.space_group_name_H-M   'P 1'
#
loop_
_entity.id
_entity.type
_entity.pdbx_description
1 polymer ?
#
loop_
_entity_poly.entity_id
_entity_poly.type
_entity_poly.pdbx_seq_one_letter_code
_entity_poly.pdbx_strand_id
1 'polypeptide(L)'
;MSDEAARVRNTSAKQHREENLIMGLAHGDAAIYMQEKQGQQDLIESSSLPTKGSDNPAFKEMGIIFGEPFKDDPLFRPAQLPPGWTVKGSDHDMWSYLYDDKGEKRASIFYKAAFYDRKAHISPA
;
A
#
# COMPACT_ATOMS: atom_id res chain seq x y z
N MET A 1 -17.82 9.97 9.46
CA MET A 1 -16.38 9.66 9.61
C MET A 1 -15.82 9.75 8.20
N SER A 2 -14.97 10.73 7.93
CA SER A 2 -14.48 11.05 6.59
C SER A 2 -13.68 9.89 6.00
N ASP A 3 -13.87 9.60 4.71
CA ASP A 3 -13.23 8.55 3.88
C ASP A 3 -11.68 8.58 3.87
N GLU A 4 -11.06 9.49 4.60
CA GLU A 4 -9.63 9.80 4.52
C GLU A 4 -8.78 9.01 5.52
N ALA A 5 -9.36 8.48 6.60
CA ALA A 5 -8.62 7.87 7.71
C ALA A 5 -8.18 6.41 7.51
N ALA A 6 -8.50 5.76 6.39
CA ALA A 6 -8.20 4.34 6.14
C ALA A 6 -7.49 4.07 4.80
N ARG A 7 -6.84 5.09 4.21
CA ARG A 7 -6.16 5.00 2.91
C ARG A 7 -4.66 5.21 3.00
N VAL A 8 -3.92 4.55 2.10
CA VAL A 8 -2.49 4.82 1.91
C VAL A 8 -2.30 6.25 1.41
N ARG A 9 -1.28 6.94 1.93
CA ARG A 9 -0.97 8.32 1.55
C ARG A 9 -0.51 8.42 0.09
N ASN A 10 -1.05 9.40 -0.62
CA ASN A 10 -0.60 9.74 -1.97
C ASN A 10 0.63 10.66 -1.90
N THR A 11 1.83 10.07 -1.89
CA THR A 11 3.10 10.81 -1.84
C THR A 11 3.36 11.70 -3.07
N SER A 12 2.65 11.46 -4.18
CA SER A 12 2.75 12.26 -5.41
C SER A 12 1.76 13.43 -5.47
N ALA A 13 0.86 13.56 -4.49
CA ALA A 13 -0.13 14.64 -4.48
C ALA A 13 0.55 16.01 -4.52
N LYS A 14 -0.04 16.95 -5.26
CA LYS A 14 0.54 18.29 -5.50
C LYS A 14 0.98 19.00 -4.22
N GLN A 15 0.22 18.82 -3.14
CA GLN A 15 0.49 19.40 -1.83
C GLN A 15 1.81 18.92 -1.19
N HIS A 16 2.26 17.70 -1.51
CA HIS A 16 3.47 17.10 -0.94
C HIS A 16 4.68 17.18 -1.89
N ARG A 17 4.48 17.62 -3.14
CA ARG A 17 5.50 17.50 -4.19
C ARG A 17 6.74 18.37 -3.94
N GLU A 18 6.54 19.61 -3.49
CA GLU A 18 7.66 20.53 -3.22
C GLU A 18 8.46 20.09 -2.00
N GLU A 19 7.77 19.69 -0.92
CA GLU A 19 8.40 19.14 0.29
C GLU A 19 9.22 17.88 -0.02
N ASN A 20 8.65 16.95 -0.78
CA ASN A 20 9.33 15.72 -1.16
C ASN A 20 10.52 15.98 -2.09
N LEU A 21 10.43 16.98 -2.98
CA LEU A 21 11.55 17.39 -3.83
C LEU A 21 12.68 18.04 -3.01
N ILE A 22 12.36 18.94 -2.08
CA ILE A 22 13.34 19.58 -1.20
C ILE A 22 14.05 18.51 -0.35
N MET A 23 13.30 17.59 0.24
CA MET A 23 13.86 16.48 1.01
C MET A 23 14.74 15.57 0.15
N GLY A 24 14.32 15.26 -1.07
CA GLY A 24 15.12 14.47 -2.02
C GLY A 24 16.43 15.15 -2.40
N LEU A 25 16.41 16.47 -2.66
CA LEU A 25 17.62 17.25 -2.96
C LEU A 25 18.55 17.36 -1.74
N ALA A 26 17.99 17.50 -0.55
CA ALA A 26 18.75 17.69 0.68
C ALA A 26 19.40 16.39 1.19
N HIS A 27 18.75 15.23 1.02
CA HIS A 27 19.14 13.98 1.69
C HIS A 27 19.33 12.80 0.75
N GLY A 28 19.09 12.97 -0.56
CA GLY A 28 19.31 11.94 -1.58
C GLY A 28 18.54 10.65 -1.28
N ASP A 29 19.23 9.52 -1.41
CA ASP A 29 18.66 8.18 -1.23
C ASP A 29 18.05 7.95 0.17
N ALA A 30 18.54 8.63 1.20
CA ALA A 30 18.00 8.52 2.55
C ALA A 30 16.55 9.04 2.65
N ALA A 31 16.19 10.09 1.89
CA ALA A 31 14.82 10.59 1.85
C ALA A 31 13.86 9.60 1.16
N ILE A 32 14.36 8.85 0.17
CA ILE A 32 13.57 7.84 -0.54
C ILE A 32 13.33 6.63 0.37
N TYR A 33 14.37 6.17 1.05
CA TYR A 33 14.28 5.10 2.04
C TYR A 33 13.22 5.39 3.12
N MET A 34 13.24 6.61 3.66
CA MET A 34 12.26 7.01 4.69
C MET A 34 10.84 7.07 4.13
N GLN A 35 10.65 7.47 2.87
CA GLN A 35 9.35 7.43 2.20
C GLN A 35 8.86 6.00 2.00
N GLU A 36 9.72 5.08 1.57
CA GLU A 36 9.36 3.68 1.37
C GLU A 36 8.95 3.02 2.69
N LYS A 37 9.74 3.24 3.75
CA LYS A 37 9.42 2.77 5.10
C LYS A 37 8.09 3.33 5.59
N GLN A 38 7.85 4.62 5.43
CA GLN A 38 6.58 5.24 5.81
C GLN A 38 5.41 4.70 4.98
N GLY A 39 5.62 4.48 3.68
CA GLY A 39 4.60 3.91 2.80
C GLY A 39 4.22 2.48 3.20
N GLN A 40 5.17 1.68 3.70
CA GLN A 40 4.88 0.37 4.27
C GLN A 40 3.97 0.47 5.50
N GLN A 41 4.27 1.41 6.42
CA GLN A 41 3.46 1.63 7.62
C GLN A 41 2.06 2.11 7.27
N ASP A 42 1.96 3.09 6.35
CA ASP A 42 0.67 3.59 5.85
C ASP A 42 -0.16 2.43 5.25
N LEU A 43 0.47 1.49 4.55
CA LEU A 43 -0.21 0.30 4.01
C LEU A 43 -0.72 -0.63 5.12
N ILE A 44 0.11 -0.92 6.12
CA ILE A 44 -0.23 -1.80 7.26
C ILE A 44 -1.42 -1.26 8.05
N GLU A 45 -1.47 0.06 8.23
CA GLU A 45 -2.52 0.74 9.00
C GLU A 45 -3.80 1.02 8.17
N SER A 46 -3.73 0.86 6.84
CA SER A 46 -4.85 1.14 5.94
C SER A 46 -5.76 -0.07 5.71
N SER A 47 -6.98 0.21 5.25
CA SER A 47 -7.89 -0.78 4.65
C SER A 47 -7.82 -0.74 3.13
N SER A 48 -6.65 -0.42 2.57
CA SER A 48 -6.42 -0.26 1.14
C SER A 48 -5.45 -1.31 0.62
N LEU A 49 -5.74 -1.86 -0.55
CA LEU A 49 -4.85 -2.79 -1.25
C LEU A 49 -4.51 -2.28 -2.66
N PRO A 50 -3.39 -2.71 -3.25
CA PRO A 50 -3.01 -2.28 -4.59
C PRO A 50 -4.07 -2.64 -5.63
N THR A 51 -4.38 -1.73 -6.54
CA THR A 51 -5.33 -2.01 -7.63
C THR A 51 -4.78 -3.08 -8.57
N LYS A 52 -3.49 -3.01 -8.89
CA LYS A 52 -2.84 -3.95 -9.80
C LYS A 52 -2.70 -5.34 -9.16
N GLY A 53 -3.27 -6.35 -9.82
CA GLY A 53 -3.24 -7.75 -9.37
C GLY A 53 -4.43 -8.17 -8.51
N SER A 54 -5.23 -7.21 -8.04
CA SER A 54 -6.45 -7.48 -7.24
C SER A 54 -7.59 -8.13 -8.04
N ASP A 55 -7.46 -8.22 -9.36
CA ASP A 55 -8.35 -8.95 -10.27
C ASP A 55 -8.10 -10.47 -10.27
N ASN A 56 -7.05 -10.95 -9.60
CA ASN A 56 -6.80 -12.37 -9.47
C ASN A 56 -7.96 -13.08 -8.75
N PRO A 57 -8.57 -14.13 -9.35
CA PRO A 57 -9.74 -14.80 -8.77
C PRO A 57 -9.48 -15.42 -7.40
N ALA A 58 -8.23 -15.78 -7.08
CA ALA A 58 -7.86 -16.35 -5.79
C ALA A 58 -8.25 -15.44 -4.61
N PHE A 59 -8.20 -14.11 -4.78
CA PHE A 59 -8.58 -13.20 -3.70
C PHE A 59 -10.08 -13.21 -3.40
N LYS A 60 -10.90 -13.40 -4.44
CA LYS A 60 -12.35 -13.56 -4.25
C LYS A 60 -12.66 -14.89 -3.56
N GLU A 61 -11.95 -15.96 -3.92
CA GLU A 61 -12.06 -17.27 -3.27
C GLU A 61 -11.62 -17.24 -1.80
N MET A 62 -10.62 -16.40 -1.49
CA MET A 62 -10.17 -16.11 -0.12
C MET A 62 -11.16 -15.23 0.67
N GLY A 63 -12.18 -14.66 0.03
CA GLY A 63 -13.19 -13.81 0.69
C GLY A 63 -12.80 -12.34 0.81
N ILE A 64 -11.77 -11.87 0.09
CA ILE A 64 -11.42 -10.45 0.03
C ILE A 64 -12.41 -9.72 -0.89
N ILE A 65 -12.96 -8.61 -0.41
CA ILE A 65 -13.86 -7.76 -1.19
C ILE A 65 -13.15 -6.46 -1.55
N PHE A 66 -13.07 -6.14 -2.83
CA PHE A 66 -12.48 -4.89 -3.31
C PHE A 66 -13.56 -3.91 -3.78
N GLY A 67 -13.49 -2.65 -3.33
CA GLY A 67 -14.30 -1.55 -3.87
C GLY A 67 -13.62 -0.87 -5.06
N GLU A 68 -14.21 0.19 -5.61
CA GLU A 68 -13.64 0.90 -6.77
C GLU A 68 -12.31 1.62 -6.44
N PRO A 69 -11.34 1.69 -7.36
CA PRO A 69 -10.11 2.46 -7.16
C PRO A 69 -10.38 3.91 -6.76
N PHE A 70 -9.53 4.47 -5.90
CA PHE A 70 -9.67 5.86 -5.48
C PHE A 70 -9.46 6.80 -6.68
N LYS A 71 -10.37 7.77 -6.87
CA LYS A 71 -10.35 8.65 -8.05
C LYS A 71 -9.10 9.52 -8.13
N ASP A 72 -8.57 9.93 -6.98
CA ASP A 72 -7.39 10.78 -6.82
C ASP A 72 -6.09 9.98 -6.63
N ASP A 73 -6.19 8.66 -6.40
CA ASP A 73 -5.05 7.76 -6.30
C ASP A 73 -5.41 6.33 -6.75
N PRO A 74 -5.53 6.08 -8.07
CA PRO A 74 -5.99 4.78 -8.60
C PRO A 74 -4.99 3.64 -8.35
N LEU A 75 -3.82 3.94 -7.79
CA LEU A 75 -2.83 2.94 -7.37
C LEU A 75 -3.39 1.99 -6.31
N PHE A 76 -4.31 2.50 -5.49
CA PHE A 76 -4.97 1.77 -4.42
C PHE A 76 -6.49 1.76 -4.59
N ARG A 77 -7.10 0.78 -3.95
CA ARG A 77 -8.55 0.64 -3.83
C ARG A 77 -8.90 0.16 -2.42
N PRO A 78 -10.09 0.50 -1.90
CA PRO A 78 -10.54 0.01 -0.62
C PRO A 78 -10.72 -1.52 -0.69
N ALA A 79 -10.34 -2.20 0.38
CA ALA A 79 -10.49 -3.64 0.53
C ALA A 79 -11.06 -3.99 1.91
N GLN A 80 -11.94 -4.98 1.94
CA GLN A 80 -12.40 -5.61 3.17
C GLN A 80 -11.76 -6.99 3.25
N LEU A 81 -10.97 -7.19 4.30
CA LEU A 81 -10.34 -8.47 4.60
C LEU A 81 -11.30 -9.33 5.44
N PRO A 82 -11.22 -10.67 5.32
CA PRO A 82 -11.92 -11.55 6.24
C PRO A 82 -11.49 -11.30 7.70
N PRO A 83 -12.34 -11.63 8.70
CA PRO A 83 -12.00 -11.46 10.11
C PRO A 83 -10.67 -12.14 10.48
N GLY A 84 -9.82 -11.44 11.25
CA GLY A 84 -8.52 -11.95 11.71
C GLY A 84 -7.37 -11.82 10.71
N TRP A 85 -7.65 -11.43 9.46
CA TRP A 85 -6.62 -11.22 8.45
C TRP A 85 -5.92 -9.88 8.66
N THR A 86 -4.62 -9.84 8.40
CA THR A 86 -3.78 -8.67 8.66
C THR A 86 -2.71 -8.48 7.60
N VAL A 87 -2.38 -7.22 7.30
CA VAL A 87 -1.17 -6.87 6.54
C VAL A 87 -0.03 -6.62 7.53
N LYS A 88 1.15 -7.16 7.25
CA LYS A 88 2.36 -6.96 8.06
C LYS A 88 3.53 -6.56 7.19
N GLY A 89 4.44 -5.76 7.74
CA GLY A 89 5.71 -5.43 7.09
C GLY A 89 6.57 -6.68 6.91
N SER A 90 7.39 -6.68 5.86
CA SER A 90 8.42 -7.70 5.63
C SER A 90 9.79 -7.23 6.14
N ASP A 91 10.84 -7.97 5.77
CA ASP A 91 12.25 -7.60 5.97
C ASP A 91 12.75 -6.55 4.97
N HIS A 92 11.90 -6.09 4.05
CA HIS A 92 12.23 -5.06 3.07
C HIS A 92 11.15 -3.95 3.05
N ASP A 93 11.55 -2.68 3.06
CA ASP A 93 10.62 -1.54 3.22
C ASP A 93 9.56 -1.45 2.11
N MET A 94 9.89 -1.82 0.88
CA MET A 94 8.90 -1.90 -0.22
C MET A 94 7.97 -3.13 -0.20
N TRP A 95 8.13 -4.07 0.72
CA TRP A 95 7.36 -5.32 0.72
C TRP A 95 6.54 -5.48 2.01
N SER A 96 5.31 -5.91 1.85
CA SER A 96 4.42 -6.33 2.93
C SER A 96 3.77 -7.66 2.58
N TYR A 97 3.27 -8.38 3.58
CA TYR A 97 2.59 -9.66 3.41
C TYR A 97 1.19 -9.62 4.00
N LEU A 98 0.24 -10.23 3.30
CA LEU A 98 -1.10 -10.48 3.80
C LEU A 98 -1.10 -11.84 4.50
N TYR A 99 -1.54 -11.87 5.75
CA TYR A 99 -1.69 -13.06 6.57
C TYR A 99 -3.16 -13.30 6.88
N ASP A 100 -3.55 -14.58 6.92
CA ASP A 100 -4.88 -14.97 7.40
C ASP A 100 -4.96 -15.06 8.93
N ASP A 101 -6.13 -15.45 9.43
CA ASP A 101 -6.44 -15.65 10.83
C ASP A 101 -5.61 -16.76 11.51
N LYS A 102 -5.01 -17.65 10.71
CA LYS A 102 -4.10 -18.72 11.18
C LYS A 102 -2.63 -18.31 11.13
N GLY A 103 -2.33 -17.09 10.64
CA GLY A 103 -0.98 -16.62 10.45
C GLY A 103 -0.27 -17.19 9.21
N GLU A 104 -1.00 -17.77 8.27
CA GLU A 104 -0.46 -18.22 6.98
C GLU A 104 -0.36 -17.04 6.01
N LYS A 105 0.75 -16.95 5.29
CA LYS A 105 0.92 -15.94 4.24
C LYS A 105 0.02 -16.28 3.06
N ARG A 106 -0.83 -15.33 2.66
CA ARG A 106 -1.78 -15.46 1.54
C ARG A 106 -1.43 -14.61 0.33
N ALA A 107 -0.69 -13.51 0.54
CA ALA A 107 -0.26 -12.64 -0.55
C ALA A 107 1.05 -11.93 -0.25
N SER A 108 1.73 -11.51 -1.32
CA SER A 108 2.81 -10.53 -1.25
C SER A 108 2.34 -9.22 -1.86
N ILE A 109 2.66 -8.12 -1.19
CA ILE A 109 2.32 -6.76 -1.60
C ILE A 109 3.62 -5.99 -1.78
N PHE A 110 3.83 -5.44 -2.96
CA PHE A 110 4.90 -4.50 -3.24
C PHE A 110 4.33 -3.09 -3.24
N TYR A 111 5.00 -2.15 -2.56
CA TYR A 111 4.73 -0.72 -2.65
C TYR A 111 6.02 0.09 -2.62
N LYS A 112 6.33 0.74 -3.74
CA LYS A 112 7.31 1.81 -3.85
C LYS A 112 6.60 3.14 -3.63
N ALA A 113 6.90 3.79 -2.51
CA ALA A 113 6.25 5.03 -2.09
C ALA A 113 6.97 6.30 -2.56
N ALA A 114 8.06 6.18 -3.32
CA ALA A 114 8.81 7.30 -3.85
C ALA A 114 7.90 8.24 -4.67
N PHE A 115 7.83 9.52 -4.28
CA PHE A 115 6.88 10.49 -4.84
C PHE A 115 6.93 10.67 -6.37
N TYR A 116 8.06 10.39 -7.00
CA TYR A 116 8.27 10.55 -8.45
C TYR A 116 8.11 9.26 -9.26
N ASP A 117 8.03 8.10 -8.61
CA ASP A 117 7.94 6.77 -9.24
C ASP A 117 7.17 5.79 -8.34
N ARG A 118 5.92 6.15 -8.04
CA ARG A 118 5.05 5.31 -7.19
C ARG A 118 4.63 4.06 -7.95
N LYS A 119 4.71 2.90 -7.30
CA LYS A 119 4.28 1.63 -7.88
C LYS A 119 3.79 0.68 -6.79
N ALA A 120 2.63 0.09 -7.00
CA ALA A 120 2.08 -0.92 -6.10
C ALA A 120 1.50 -2.09 -6.89
N HIS A 121 1.65 -3.31 -6.36
CA HIS A 121 0.95 -4.49 -6.87
C HIS A 121 0.82 -5.55 -5.77
N ILE A 122 -0.15 -6.43 -5.93
CA ILE A 122 -0.39 -7.58 -5.05
C ILE A 122 -0.42 -8.87 -5.87
N SER A 123 0.10 -9.96 -5.31
CA SER A 123 0.03 -11.30 -5.89
C SER A 123 -0.25 -12.33 -4.81
N PRO A 124 -1.10 -13.35 -5.06
CA PRO A 124 -1.28 -14.46 -4.11
C PRO A 124 0.05 -15.20 -3.90
N ALA A 125 0.19 -15.81 -2.72
CA ALA A 125 1.34 -16.63 -2.33
C ALA A 125 1.29 -18.01 -2.99
#